data_AF-A0A954MXW1-F1
#
_entry.id   AF-A0A954MXW1-F1
#
_cell.length_a   1.000
_cell.length_b   1.000
_cell.length_c   1.000
_cell.angle_alpha   90.00
_cell.angle_beta   90.00
_cell.angle_gamma   90.00
#
_symmetry.space_group_name_H-M   'P 1'
#
loop_
_entity.id
_entity.type
_entity.pdbx_description
1 polymer ?
#
loop_
_entity_poly.entity_id
_entity_poly.type
_entity_poly.pdbx_seq_one_letter_code
_entity_poly.pdbx_strand_id
1 'polypeptide(L)'
;MRHLVPLLFVFASLPLFAAEPVDIGSRRELFVDATLIENLSDKAILKLHQPIACEVSFQFDKPWEGSASGYPTVIQDGDLYRMYYRGHRYIIDPPPLRQAQSEVVCYAESPDGIHWTRPNLGLYEWQGSKDNNIIWLGSYETHNFAPFKDTRPDCPSDEIYKAIGGTTASNGLWTFKSADGIHWTRLSDKAVVTTG
;
A
#
# COMPACT_ATOMS: atom_id res chain seq x y z
N MET A 1 -41.61 -60.31 -48.55
CA MET A 1 -42.10 -59.64 -47.32
C MET A 1 -40.93 -59.50 -46.36
N ARG A 2 -40.39 -58.29 -46.20
CA ARG A 2 -39.34 -57.98 -45.22
C ARG A 2 -39.92 -56.91 -44.29
N HIS A 3 -40.11 -57.27 -43.02
CA HIS A 3 -40.60 -56.35 -41.99
C HIS A 3 -39.46 -55.46 -41.51
N LEU A 4 -39.54 -54.16 -41.78
CA LEU A 4 -38.71 -53.14 -41.14
C LEU A 4 -39.41 -52.72 -39.83
N VAL A 5 -38.75 -52.95 -38.70
CA VAL A 5 -39.18 -52.46 -37.38
C VAL A 5 -38.56 -51.07 -37.18
N PRO A 6 -39.34 -50.02 -36.91
CA PRO A 6 -38.78 -48.70 -36.63
C PRO A 6 -38.26 -48.66 -35.19
N LEU A 7 -36.99 -48.26 -35.03
CA LEU A 7 -36.37 -48.02 -33.72
C LEU A 7 -36.75 -46.61 -33.26
N LEU A 8 -37.57 -46.50 -32.21
CA LEU A 8 -37.96 -45.22 -31.63
C LEU A 8 -36.88 -44.76 -30.64
N PHE A 9 -36.12 -43.72 -30.96
CA PHE A 9 -35.20 -43.09 -30.01
C PHE A 9 -35.97 -42.12 -29.11
N VAL A 10 -36.14 -42.48 -27.85
CA VAL A 10 -36.69 -41.59 -26.81
C VAL A 10 -35.54 -40.72 -26.29
N PHE A 11 -35.57 -39.43 -26.62
CA PHE A 11 -34.71 -38.43 -25.99
C PHE A 11 -35.31 -38.08 -24.62
N ALA A 12 -34.67 -38.56 -23.56
CA ALA A 12 -34.97 -38.09 -22.21
C ALA A 12 -34.35 -36.70 -22.01
N SER A 13 -35.18 -35.66 -21.94
CA SER A 13 -34.76 -34.33 -21.52
C SER A 13 -34.48 -34.35 -20.02
N LEU A 14 -33.21 -34.32 -19.63
CA LEU A 14 -32.84 -34.10 -18.23
C LEU A 14 -33.08 -32.61 -17.89
N PRO A 15 -33.85 -32.30 -16.83
CA PRO A 15 -34.00 -30.92 -16.38
C PRO A 15 -32.65 -30.41 -15.86
N LEU A 16 -32.19 -29.29 -16.42
CA LEU A 16 -31.02 -28.56 -15.91
C LEU A 16 -31.50 -27.71 -14.73
N PHE A 17 -31.16 -28.10 -13.50
CA PHE A 17 -31.40 -27.25 -12.33
C PHE A 17 -30.24 -26.27 -12.20
N ALA A 18 -30.55 -24.97 -12.29
CA ALA A 18 -29.61 -23.92 -11.90
C ALA A 18 -29.39 -23.99 -10.37
N ALA A 19 -28.16 -23.68 -9.93
CA ALA A 19 -27.88 -23.54 -8.51
C ALA A 19 -28.64 -22.34 -7.94
N GLU A 20 -29.08 -22.43 -6.68
CA GLU A 20 -29.71 -21.31 -5.97
C GLU A 20 -28.72 -20.13 -5.87
N PRO A 21 -29.16 -18.87 -6.12
CA PRO A 21 -28.31 -17.70 -5.99
C PRO A 21 -27.72 -17.56 -4.57
N VAL A 22 -26.45 -17.17 -4.48
CA VAL A 22 -25.80 -16.87 -3.19
C VAL A 22 -26.27 -15.50 -2.70
N ASP A 23 -27.03 -15.45 -1.61
CA ASP A 23 -27.48 -14.19 -1.01
C ASP A 23 -26.35 -13.48 -0.25
N ILE A 24 -25.73 -12.49 -0.91
CA ILE A 24 -24.66 -11.67 -0.33
C ILE A 24 -25.14 -10.42 0.41
N GLY A 25 -26.39 -9.99 0.25
CA GLY A 25 -26.87 -8.73 0.81
C GLY A 25 -25.90 -7.55 0.58
N SER A 26 -25.49 -6.88 1.66
CA SER A 26 -24.53 -5.76 1.65
C SER A 26 -23.15 -6.12 2.22
N ARG A 27 -22.87 -7.42 2.39
CA ARG A 27 -21.66 -7.90 3.05
C ARG A 27 -20.45 -7.76 2.11
N ARG A 28 -19.28 -7.42 2.66
CA ARG A 28 -18.02 -7.39 1.91
C ARG A 28 -17.48 -8.81 1.83
N GLU A 29 -17.31 -9.30 0.62
CA GLU A 29 -16.80 -10.65 0.34
C GLU A 29 -15.39 -10.60 -0.19
N LEU A 30 -14.55 -11.53 0.25
CA LEU A 30 -13.25 -11.76 -0.36
C LEU A 30 -13.45 -12.55 -1.65
N PHE A 31 -12.93 -12.03 -2.76
CA PHE A 31 -13.00 -12.70 -4.06
C PHE A 31 -11.74 -13.53 -4.30
N VAL A 32 -11.59 -14.60 -3.51
CA VAL A 32 -10.37 -15.43 -3.45
C VAL A 32 -10.59 -16.90 -3.81
N ASP A 33 -11.84 -17.29 -4.02
CA ASP A 33 -12.24 -18.66 -4.34
C ASP A 33 -13.40 -18.69 -5.36
N ALA A 34 -13.92 -19.88 -5.65
CA ALA A 34 -14.95 -20.09 -6.66
C ALA A 34 -16.39 -19.90 -6.13
N THR A 35 -16.60 -19.57 -4.85
CA THR A 35 -17.93 -19.53 -4.22
C THR A 35 -18.85 -18.52 -4.89
N LEU A 36 -18.31 -17.39 -5.34
CA LEU A 36 -19.06 -16.32 -6.01
C LEU A 36 -18.86 -16.30 -7.54
N ILE A 37 -18.36 -17.40 -8.11
CA ILE A 37 -18.02 -17.50 -9.52
C ILE A 37 -18.91 -18.56 -10.17
N GLU A 38 -19.87 -18.11 -10.98
CA GLU A 38 -20.73 -19.01 -11.75
C GLU A 38 -19.95 -19.70 -12.89
N ASN A 39 -19.13 -18.94 -13.62
CA ASN A 39 -18.34 -19.46 -14.72
C ASN A 39 -17.04 -18.66 -14.92
N LEU A 40 -15.95 -19.36 -15.25
CA LEU A 40 -14.75 -18.79 -15.86
C LEU A 40 -14.58 -19.42 -17.24
N SER A 41 -14.52 -18.58 -18.27
CA SER A 41 -14.37 -18.99 -19.65
C SER A 41 -13.12 -18.39 -20.29
N ASP A 42 -12.75 -18.94 -21.44
CA ASP A 42 -11.58 -18.57 -22.23
C ASP A 42 -10.26 -18.63 -21.43
N LYS A 43 -9.71 -17.47 -21.08
CA LYS A 43 -8.40 -17.31 -20.43
C LYS A 43 -8.51 -16.86 -18.98
N ALA A 44 -9.73 -16.73 -18.44
CA ALA A 44 -9.93 -16.26 -17.07
C ALA A 44 -9.54 -17.35 -16.06
N ILE A 45 -8.67 -17.00 -15.12
CA ILE A 45 -8.21 -17.90 -14.05
C ILE A 45 -8.15 -17.15 -12.71
N LEU A 46 -8.50 -17.84 -11.63
CA LEU A 46 -8.09 -17.41 -10.29
C LEU A 46 -6.60 -17.70 -10.12
N LYS A 47 -5.81 -16.65 -9.90
CA LYS A 47 -4.36 -16.77 -9.74
C LYS A 47 -3.91 -16.09 -8.47
N LEU A 48 -3.46 -16.90 -7.51
CA LEU A 48 -2.63 -16.39 -6.42
C LEU A 48 -1.24 -16.10 -6.99
N HIS A 49 -0.84 -14.84 -6.97
CA HIS A 49 0.49 -14.44 -7.42
C HIS A 49 1.52 -14.88 -6.38
N GLN A 50 2.55 -15.59 -6.81
CA GLN A 50 3.68 -15.94 -5.97
C GLN A 50 4.78 -14.90 -6.18
N PRO A 51 5.23 -14.19 -5.13
CA PRO A 51 6.38 -13.32 -5.26
C PRO A 51 7.60 -14.18 -5.63
N ILE A 52 8.34 -13.72 -6.64
CA ILE A 52 9.63 -14.31 -7.00
C ILE A 52 10.68 -13.59 -6.18
N ALA A 53 11.53 -14.35 -5.48
CA ALA A 53 12.69 -13.76 -4.82
C ALA A 53 13.64 -13.19 -5.88
N CYS A 54 13.91 -11.90 -5.79
CA CYS A 54 14.82 -11.18 -6.67
C CYS A 54 16.00 -10.62 -5.86
N GLU A 55 16.86 -9.87 -6.52
CA GLU A 55 17.91 -9.07 -5.91
C GLU A 55 17.38 -8.03 -4.91
N VAL A 56 18.27 -7.54 -4.06
CA VAL A 56 17.95 -6.46 -3.14
C VAL A 56 17.76 -5.16 -3.92
N SER A 57 16.52 -4.68 -4.00
CA SER A 57 16.17 -3.44 -4.72
C SER A 57 16.46 -2.16 -3.92
N PHE A 58 16.39 -2.22 -2.59
CA PHE A 58 16.59 -1.06 -1.72
C PHE A 58 17.25 -1.45 -0.40
N GLN A 59 18.38 -0.82 -0.07
CA GLN A 59 19.05 -0.97 1.23
C GLN A 59 19.00 0.33 2.01
N PHE A 60 18.56 0.30 3.26
CA PHE A 60 18.60 1.45 4.16
C PHE A 60 20.04 1.68 4.66
N ASP A 61 20.80 2.45 3.90
CA ASP A 61 22.26 2.58 4.02
C ASP A 61 22.73 4.00 4.32
N LYS A 62 21.82 4.97 4.39
CA LYS A 62 22.17 6.37 4.69
C LYS A 62 22.19 6.66 6.20
N PRO A 63 22.93 7.68 6.65
CA PRO A 63 23.08 7.99 8.07
C PRO A 63 21.78 8.23 8.84
N TRP A 64 20.72 8.67 8.16
CA TRP A 64 19.38 8.87 8.74
C TRP A 64 18.50 7.60 8.70
N GLU A 65 18.90 6.57 7.97
CA GLU A 65 18.12 5.35 7.68
C GLU A 65 18.54 4.13 8.52
N GLY A 66 18.89 4.27 9.80
CA GLY A 66 19.48 3.17 10.58
C GLY A 66 18.70 1.84 10.71
N SER A 67 19.07 1.01 11.69
CA SER A 67 18.70 -0.41 11.78
C SER A 67 17.19 -0.74 11.89
N ALA A 68 16.32 0.25 12.02
CA ALA A 68 14.88 0.09 12.17
C ALA A 68 14.08 0.78 11.06
N SER A 69 14.74 1.20 9.98
CA SER A 69 14.08 1.76 8.80
C SER A 69 13.18 0.75 8.11
N GLY A 70 12.10 1.24 7.49
CA GLY A 70 11.09 0.37 6.92
C GLY A 70 9.79 1.10 6.60
N TYR A 71 8.71 0.32 6.57
CA TYR A 71 7.36 0.78 6.19
C TYR A 71 7.30 1.53 4.85
N PRO A 72 7.92 0.98 3.77
CA PRO A 72 7.84 1.61 2.47
C PRO A 72 6.39 1.59 1.96
N THR A 73 5.89 2.76 1.56
CA THR A 73 4.68 2.93 0.76
C THR A 73 5.12 3.34 -0.64
N VAL A 74 4.77 2.54 -1.65
CA VAL A 74 5.09 2.82 -3.05
C VAL A 74 3.83 3.23 -3.81
N ILE A 75 3.89 4.38 -4.49
CA ILE A 75 2.82 4.93 -5.31
C ILE A 75 3.37 5.16 -6.72
N GLN A 76 2.69 4.63 -7.73
CA GLN A 76 2.96 5.01 -9.11
C GLN A 76 2.21 6.31 -9.45
N ASP A 77 2.96 7.32 -9.88
CA ASP A 77 2.47 8.64 -10.28
C ASP A 77 2.99 8.99 -11.68
N GLY A 78 2.18 8.71 -12.70
CA GLY A 78 2.62 8.77 -14.09
C GLY A 78 3.72 7.75 -14.36
N ASP A 79 4.84 8.20 -14.93
CA ASP A 79 6.00 7.38 -15.26
C ASP A 79 6.97 7.19 -14.08
N LEU A 80 6.64 7.73 -12.90
CA LEU A 80 7.51 7.68 -11.72
C LEU A 80 6.87 6.86 -10.60
N TYR A 81 7.64 5.92 -10.05
CA TYR A 81 7.34 5.28 -8.77
C TYR A 81 7.94 6.12 -7.64
N ARG A 82 7.11 6.45 -6.65
CA ARG A 82 7.46 7.21 -5.45
C ARG A 82 7.45 6.27 -4.26
N MET A 83 8.53 6.20 -3.51
CA MET A 83 8.62 5.46 -2.25
C MET A 83 8.73 6.44 -1.07
N TYR A 84 7.84 6.25 -0.11
CA TYR A 84 7.86 6.93 1.18
C TYR A 84 8.20 5.91 2.24
N TYR A 85 9.21 6.18 3.05
CA TYR A 85 9.66 5.20 4.05
C TYR A 85 10.17 5.88 5.31
N ARG A 86 10.20 5.12 6.39
CA ARG A 86 10.71 5.55 7.67
C ARG A 86 12.22 5.37 7.74
N GLY A 87 12.94 6.41 8.16
CA GLY A 87 14.30 6.32 8.69
C GLY A 87 14.28 6.24 10.22
N HIS A 88 14.86 5.18 10.81
CA HIS A 88 14.92 5.03 12.27
C HIS A 88 16.04 4.10 12.74
N ARG A 89 16.48 4.24 13.99
CA ARG A 89 17.49 3.36 14.60
C ARG A 89 17.17 3.11 16.07
N TYR A 90 17.36 1.87 16.50
CA TYR A 90 17.35 1.51 17.92
C TYR A 90 18.76 1.36 18.50
N ILE A 91 18.89 1.69 19.79
CA ILE A 91 20.01 1.28 20.66
C ILE A 91 19.52 0.07 21.44
N ILE A 92 20.21 -1.06 21.28
CA ILE A 92 19.83 -2.35 21.87
C ILE A 92 20.68 -2.67 23.11
N ASP A 93 21.94 -2.21 23.11
CA ASP A 93 22.93 -2.50 24.15
C ASP A 93 23.51 -1.19 24.74
N PRO A 94 23.53 -1.02 26.08
CA PRO A 94 22.89 -1.89 27.07
C PRO A 94 21.35 -1.84 26.97
N PRO A 95 20.66 -2.93 27.34
CA PRO A 95 19.21 -2.89 27.50
C PRO A 95 18.79 -1.85 28.55
N PRO A 96 17.57 -1.28 28.46
CA PRO A 96 16.48 -1.65 27.54
C PRO A 96 16.63 -1.06 26.13
N LEU A 97 15.86 -1.63 25.19
CA LEU A 97 15.70 -1.09 23.84
C LEU A 97 15.23 0.37 23.90
N ARG A 98 15.94 1.28 23.23
CA ARG A 98 15.56 2.69 23.16
C ARG A 98 15.76 3.26 21.76
N GLN A 99 14.98 4.27 21.41
CA GLN A 99 15.16 5.02 20.17
C GLN A 99 16.49 5.77 20.22
N ALA A 100 17.31 5.63 19.18
CA ALA A 100 18.57 6.37 19.07
C ALA A 100 18.34 7.84 18.66
N GLN A 101 17.25 8.08 17.93
CA GLN A 101 16.78 9.39 17.50
C GLN A 101 15.31 9.33 17.09
N SER A 102 14.65 10.48 16.93
CA SER A 102 13.29 10.54 16.38
C SER A 102 13.22 9.94 14.97
N GLU A 103 12.06 9.39 14.61
CA GLU A 103 11.80 8.88 13.27
C GLU A 103 11.80 10.03 12.24
N VAL A 104 12.25 9.73 11.02
CA VAL A 104 12.13 10.65 9.88
C VAL A 104 11.36 9.99 8.76
N VAL A 105 10.63 10.79 7.98
CA VAL A 105 10.01 10.32 6.73
C VAL A 105 10.92 10.71 5.59
N CYS A 106 11.26 9.73 4.75
CA CYS A 106 12.19 9.85 3.64
C CYS A 106 11.49 9.52 2.32
N TYR A 107 12.09 9.98 1.23
CA TYR A 107 11.57 9.84 -0.13
C TYR A 107 12.58 9.24 -1.09
N ALA A 108 12.18 8.24 -1.88
CA ALA A 108 12.95 7.73 -3.00
C ALA A 108 12.08 7.65 -4.26
N GLU A 109 12.72 7.67 -5.41
CA GLU A 109 12.03 7.64 -6.71
C GLU A 109 12.64 6.60 -7.64
N SER A 110 11.82 6.04 -8.53
CA SER A 110 12.24 5.00 -9.46
C SER A 110 11.44 5.08 -10.77
N PRO A 111 12.07 4.91 -11.95
CA PRO A 111 11.37 4.83 -13.22
C PRO A 111 10.74 3.45 -13.48
N ASP A 112 11.15 2.41 -12.75
CA ASP A 112 10.77 1.01 -13.03
C ASP A 112 10.25 0.25 -11.79
N GLY A 113 10.27 0.88 -10.62
CA GLY A 113 9.89 0.27 -9.34
C GLY A 113 10.92 -0.70 -8.77
N ILE A 114 12.07 -0.87 -9.44
CA ILE A 114 13.13 -1.82 -9.09
C ILE A 114 14.41 -1.08 -8.70
N HIS A 115 14.83 -0.08 -9.48
CA HIS A 115 16.02 0.72 -9.24
C HIS A 115 15.64 2.07 -8.65
N TRP A 116 16.10 2.34 -7.44
CA TRP A 116 15.66 3.50 -6.67
C TRP A 116 16.79 4.53 -6.48
N THR A 117 16.43 5.80 -6.64
CA THR A 117 17.27 6.95 -6.35
C THR A 117 16.76 7.67 -5.12
N ARG A 118 17.67 8.09 -4.25
CA ARG A 118 17.40 9.01 -3.14
C ARG A 118 17.80 10.41 -3.61
N PRO A 119 16.86 11.26 -4.07
CA PRO A 119 17.21 12.62 -4.47
C PRO A 119 17.70 13.41 -3.25
N ASN A 120 18.75 14.22 -3.42
CA ASN A 120 19.08 15.21 -2.40
C ASN A 120 18.05 16.34 -2.47
N LEU A 121 17.15 16.38 -1.47
CA LEU A 121 16.04 17.32 -1.41
C LEU A 121 16.40 18.61 -0.66
N GLY A 122 17.39 18.58 0.23
CA GLY A 122 17.85 19.79 0.92
C GLY A 122 16.84 20.40 1.91
N LEU A 123 15.75 19.71 2.25
CA LEU A 123 14.62 20.30 2.98
C LEU A 123 14.90 20.43 4.48
N TYR A 124 15.49 19.39 5.06
CA TYR A 124 15.67 19.29 6.51
C TYR A 124 17.13 19.04 6.88
N GLU A 125 17.58 19.69 7.95
CA GLU A 125 18.92 19.47 8.48
C GLU A 125 18.96 18.20 9.34
N TRP A 126 19.96 17.35 9.09
CA TRP A 126 20.26 16.16 9.86
C TRP A 126 21.75 16.10 10.17
N GLN A 127 22.10 16.10 11.46
CA GLN A 127 23.49 16.07 11.94
C GLN A 127 24.39 17.12 11.25
N GLY A 128 23.89 18.34 11.07
CA GLY A 128 24.64 19.47 10.50
C GLY A 128 24.71 19.50 8.97
N SER A 129 23.99 18.62 8.26
CA SER A 129 23.92 18.62 6.80
C SER A 129 22.48 18.56 6.30
N LYS A 130 22.21 19.20 5.17
CA LYS A 130 20.95 19.06 4.42
C LYS A 130 21.06 18.11 3.22
N ASP A 131 22.21 17.46 3.03
CA ASP A 131 22.43 16.48 1.97
C ASP A 131 21.73 15.16 2.30
N ASN A 132 20.41 15.15 2.10
CA ASN A 132 19.53 14.03 2.40
C ASN A 132 18.21 14.12 1.62
N ASN A 133 17.41 13.07 1.73
CA ASN A 133 16.11 12.91 1.09
C ASN A 133 14.95 12.89 2.11
N ILE A 134 15.12 13.56 3.25
CA ILE A 134 14.11 13.65 4.28
C ILE A 134 13.02 14.64 3.82
N ILE A 135 11.76 14.23 3.93
CA ILE A 135 10.58 15.03 3.60
C ILE A 135 9.78 15.43 4.83
N TRP A 136 10.11 14.88 6.00
CA TRP A 136 9.54 15.30 7.27
C TRP A 136 10.44 14.90 8.44
N LEU A 137 10.81 15.88 9.27
CA LEU A 137 11.36 15.63 10.60
C LEU A 137 10.20 15.46 11.58
N GLY A 138 10.03 14.26 12.11
CA GLY A 138 8.81 13.92 12.85
C GLY A 138 9.07 13.33 14.22
N SER A 139 8.08 13.45 15.08
CA SER A 139 7.95 12.67 16.32
C SER A 139 7.04 11.46 16.07
N TYR A 140 6.51 10.87 17.15
CA TYR A 140 5.54 9.77 17.12
C TYR A 140 4.35 9.96 16.16
N GLU A 141 4.03 11.20 15.76
CA GLU A 141 2.93 11.55 14.83
C GLU A 141 3.14 11.02 13.40
N THR A 142 4.38 10.70 13.02
CA THR A 142 4.71 10.17 11.68
C THR A 142 5.02 8.68 11.68
N HIS A 143 4.82 8.02 12.82
CA HIS A 143 4.93 6.57 12.85
C HIS A 143 3.90 5.96 11.89
N ASN A 144 4.32 4.98 11.08
CA ASN A 144 3.50 4.40 10.01
C ASN A 144 2.92 5.46 9.06
N PHE A 145 3.72 6.46 8.67
CA PHE A 145 3.33 7.45 7.65
C PHE A 145 2.90 6.74 6.36
N ALA A 146 1.60 6.74 6.09
CA ALA A 146 0.96 6.02 5.01
C ALA A 146 0.35 7.01 4.00
N PRO A 147 1.13 7.46 3.01
CA PRO A 147 0.67 8.40 1.99
C PRO A 147 -0.16 7.71 0.91
N PHE A 148 -1.05 8.48 0.30
CA PHE A 148 -1.80 8.11 -0.89
C PHE A 148 -2.04 9.36 -1.75
N LYS A 149 -2.36 9.13 -3.03
CA LYS A 149 -2.76 10.18 -3.97
C LYS A 149 -4.29 10.24 -4.04
N ASP A 150 -4.87 11.40 -3.83
CA ASP A 150 -6.30 11.65 -4.00
C ASP A 150 -6.58 11.93 -5.49
N THR A 151 -7.30 11.02 -6.14
CA THR A 151 -7.61 11.10 -7.58
C THR A 151 -9.00 11.67 -7.85
N ARG A 152 -9.67 12.23 -6.85
CA ARG A 152 -10.99 12.83 -7.06
C ARG A 152 -10.87 14.06 -7.99
N PRO A 153 -11.83 14.26 -8.92
CA PRO A 153 -11.80 15.39 -9.86
C PRO A 153 -11.81 16.77 -9.18
N ASP A 154 -12.38 16.85 -7.98
CA ASP A 154 -12.51 18.05 -7.15
C ASP A 154 -11.44 18.14 -6.04
N CYS A 155 -10.37 17.34 -6.11
CA CYS A 155 -9.31 17.41 -5.11
C CYS A 155 -8.66 18.81 -5.10
N PRO A 156 -8.57 19.47 -3.93
CA PRO A 156 -7.83 20.71 -3.80
C PRO A 156 -6.38 20.54 -4.27
N SER A 157 -5.86 21.52 -5.00
CA SER A 157 -4.54 21.46 -5.62
C SER A 157 -3.39 21.40 -4.60
N ASP A 158 -3.63 21.83 -3.36
CA ASP A 158 -2.67 21.75 -2.25
C ASP A 158 -2.79 20.45 -1.43
N GLU A 159 -3.70 19.54 -1.81
CA GLU A 159 -4.00 18.29 -1.09
C GLU A 159 -3.99 17.04 -1.98
N ILE A 160 -3.29 17.11 -3.12
CA ILE A 160 -3.19 16.01 -4.09
C ILE A 160 -2.67 14.73 -3.41
N TYR A 161 -1.71 14.88 -2.50
CA TYR A 161 -1.21 13.83 -1.65
C TYR A 161 -1.71 14.03 -0.23
N LYS A 162 -2.13 12.93 0.39
CA LYS A 162 -2.57 12.89 1.78
C LYS A 162 -1.88 11.74 2.48
N ALA A 163 -1.68 11.85 3.78
CA ALA A 163 -1.13 10.76 4.57
C ALA A 163 -1.76 10.70 5.96
N ILE A 164 -1.70 9.53 6.56
CA ILE A 164 -2.02 9.31 7.96
C ILE A 164 -0.79 8.71 8.66
N GLY A 165 -0.55 9.10 9.90
CA GLY A 165 0.51 8.53 10.74
C GLY A 165 0.18 8.75 12.20
N GLY A 166 0.90 8.10 13.11
CA GLY A 166 0.74 8.32 14.54
C GLY A 166 0.73 7.03 15.35
N THR A 167 0.77 7.21 16.66
CA THR A 167 0.65 6.16 17.67
C THR A 167 -0.15 6.67 18.86
N THR A 168 -0.33 5.82 19.87
CA THR A 168 -0.83 6.26 21.18
C THR A 168 0.06 7.32 21.83
N ALA A 169 1.38 7.28 21.60
CA ALA A 169 2.32 8.28 22.11
C ALA A 169 2.18 9.65 21.43
N SER A 170 1.51 9.74 20.27
CA SER A 170 1.10 11.00 19.63
C SER A 170 -0.36 11.37 19.90
N ASN A 171 -1.01 10.75 20.88
CA ASN A 171 -2.44 10.91 21.17
C ASN A 171 -3.37 10.53 20.00
N GLY A 172 -2.96 9.58 19.17
CA GLY A 172 -3.73 9.08 18.04
C GLY A 172 -3.10 9.36 16.68
N LEU A 173 -3.91 9.17 15.63
CA LEU A 173 -3.49 9.34 14.24
C LEU A 173 -3.70 10.77 13.74
N TRP A 174 -2.69 11.31 13.06
CA TRP A 174 -2.61 12.64 12.47
C TRP A 174 -2.71 12.56 10.96
N THR A 175 -3.24 13.62 10.35
CA THR A 175 -3.36 13.74 8.90
C THR A 175 -2.41 14.79 8.34
N PHE A 176 -1.89 14.51 7.15
CA PHE A 176 -0.96 15.36 6.43
C PHE A 176 -1.45 15.56 5.00
N LYS A 177 -1.03 16.67 4.38
CA LYS A 177 -1.33 17.01 2.99
C LYS A 177 -0.09 17.56 2.28
N SER A 178 -0.05 17.35 0.97
CA SER A 178 0.98 17.89 0.08
C SER A 178 0.44 18.05 -1.34
N ALA A 179 0.89 19.10 -2.04
CA ALA A 179 0.57 19.31 -3.45
C ALA A 179 1.40 18.40 -4.37
N ASP A 180 2.67 18.14 -4.00
CA ASP A 180 3.69 17.52 -4.85
C ASP A 180 4.20 16.18 -4.30
N GLY A 181 3.75 15.79 -3.12
CA GLY A 181 4.18 14.59 -2.41
C GLY A 181 5.53 14.73 -1.72
N ILE A 182 6.18 15.90 -1.78
CA ILE A 182 7.51 16.13 -1.19
C ILE A 182 7.42 17.15 -0.06
N HIS A 183 6.68 18.23 -0.25
CA HIS A 183 6.50 19.28 0.74
C HIS A 183 5.19 19.04 1.49
N TRP A 184 5.30 18.50 2.70
CA TRP A 184 4.15 18.14 3.52
C TRP A 184 3.81 19.22 4.54
N THR A 185 2.55 19.27 4.92
CA THR A 185 2.03 20.05 6.06
C THR A 185 0.99 19.21 6.80
N ARG A 186 0.71 19.54 8.07
CA ARG A 186 -0.40 18.93 8.80
C ARG A 186 -1.72 19.39 8.18
N LEU A 187 -2.64 18.46 7.96
CA LEU A 187 -4.01 18.74 7.51
C LEU A 187 -4.95 19.06 8.67
N SER A 188 -4.59 18.64 9.89
CA SER A 188 -5.36 18.90 11.11
C SER A 188 -4.43 19.31 12.25
N ASP A 189 -4.92 20.20 13.12
CA ASP A 189 -4.22 20.64 14.34
C ASP A 189 -4.34 19.62 15.49
N LYS A 190 -5.15 18.58 15.31
CA LYS A 190 -5.37 17.50 16.29
C LYS A 190 -5.41 16.13 15.62
N ALA A 191 -5.15 15.08 16.40
CA ALA A 191 -5.36 13.71 15.97
C ALA A 191 -6.83 13.49 15.55
N VAL A 192 -7.04 12.79 14.44
CA VAL A 192 -8.37 12.50 13.84
C VAL A 192 -8.92 11.13 14.23
N VAL A 193 -8.04 10.21 14.66
CA VAL A 193 -8.42 8.92 15.25
C VAL A 193 -7.77 8.81 16.62
N THR A 194 -8.57 8.90 17.68
CA THR A 194 -8.10 8.89 19.07
C THR A 194 -8.53 7.65 19.86
N THR A 195 -9.37 6.81 19.26
CA THR A 195 -9.87 5.55 19.81
C THR A 195 -9.79 4.47 18.73
N GLY A 196 -9.20 3.33 19.05
CA GLY A 196 -9.06 2.18 18.18
C GLY A 196 -9.21 0.88 18.95
#